data_AF-A0A7X7HE05-F1
#
_entry.id   AF-A0A7X7HE05-F1
#
_cell.length_a   1.000
_cell.length_b   1.000
_cell.length_c   1.000
_cell.angle_alpha   90.00
_cell.angle_beta   90.00
_cell.angle_gamma   90.00
#
_symmetry.space_group_name_H-M   'P 1'
#
loop_
_entity.id
_entity.type
_entity.pdbx_description
1 polymer ?
#
loop_
_entity_poly.entity_id
_entity_poly.type
_entity_poly.pdbx_seq_one_letter_code
_entity_poly.pdbx_strand_id
1 'polypeptide(L)' 'MDAMTPNPALAHIVGLIGTWKGRGRGIYPTIRDFDYVDEWEFRDIGKPFLLFTERTWIGEN' A
#
# COMPACT_ATOMS: atom_id res chain seq x y z
N MET A 1 5.59 -11.66 17.71
CA MET A 1 4.17 -11.32 17.50
C MET A 1 3.59 -12.50 16.74
N ASP A 2 2.69 -13.26 17.38
CA ASP A 2 2.07 -14.40 16.70
C ASP A 2 1.44 -13.92 15.39
N ALA A 3 1.76 -14.61 14.30
CA ALA A 3 1.12 -14.37 13.03
C ALA A 3 -0.37 -14.72 13.21
N MET A 4 -1.19 -13.69 13.39
CA MET A 4 -2.64 -13.83 13.48
C MET A 4 -3.11 -14.53 12.20
N THR A 5 -3.80 -15.66 12.34
CA THR A 5 -4.41 -16.35 11.19
C THR A 5 -5.33 -15.37 10.48
N PRO A 6 -5.15 -15.12 9.17
CA PRO A 6 -5.97 -14.17 8.45
C PRO A 6 -7.45 -14.55 8.50
N ASN A 7 -8.34 -13.55 8.54
CA ASN A 7 -9.77 -13.81 8.47
C ASN A 7 -10.10 -14.62 7.20
N PRO A 8 -10.89 -15.71 7.26
CA PRO A 8 -11.18 -16.55 6.08
C PRO A 8 -11.76 -15.79 4.88
N ALA A 9 -12.50 -14.70 5.12
CA ALA A 9 -13.02 -13.84 4.06
C ALA A 9 -11.92 -13.13 3.24
N LEU A 10 -10.69 -13.05 3.77
CA LEU A 10 -9.53 -12.43 3.15
C LEU A 10 -8.66 -13.42 2.36
N ALA A 11 -9.02 -14.70 2.29
CA ALA A 11 -8.18 -15.75 1.69
C ALA A 11 -7.70 -15.40 0.26
N HIS A 12 -8.54 -14.77 -0.55
CA HIS A 12 -8.21 -14.40 -1.93
C HIS A 12 -7.28 -13.18 -2.05
N ILE A 13 -7.12 -12.41 -0.98
CA ILE A 13 -6.33 -11.17 -0.98
C ILE A 13 -5.21 -11.18 0.07
N VAL A 14 -4.96 -12.32 0.71
CA VAL A 14 -3.91 -12.47 1.74
C VAL A 14 -2.52 -12.09 1.21
N GLY A 15 -2.29 -12.26 -0.11
CA GLY A 15 -1.05 -11.87 -0.76
C GLY A 15 -0.79 -10.36 -0.81
N LEU A 16 -1.80 -9.53 -0.51
CA LEU A 16 -1.61 -8.07 -0.40
C LEU A 16 -1.01 -7.66 0.94
N ILE A 17 -1.14 -8.48 1.98
CA ILE A 17 -0.71 -8.15 3.35
C ILE A 17 0.80 -7.92 3.37
N GLY A 18 1.20 -6.77 3.91
CA GLY A 18 2.60 -6.37 4.00
C GLY A 18 2.80 -4.90 3.64
N THR A 19 4.07 -4.54 3.48
CA THR A 19 4.51 -3.21 3.07
C THR A 19 5.11 -3.28 1.68
N TRP A 20 4.63 -2.41 0.80
CA TRP A 20 5.07 -2.28 -0.58
C TRP A 20 5.68 -0.90 -0.76
N LYS A 21 6.83 -0.82 -1.43
CA LYS A 21 7.49 0.45 -1.72
C LYS A 21 7.95 0.50 -3.16
N GLY A 22 7.65 1.59 -3.84
CA GLY A 22 7.92 1.76 -5.26
C GLY A 22 8.15 3.21 -5.66
N ARG A 23 8.28 3.43 -6.96
CA ARG A 23 8.32 4.75 -7.57
C ARG A 23 7.08 4.94 -8.44
N GLY A 24 6.49 6.13 -8.38
CA GLY A 24 5.37 6.54 -9.22
C GLY A 24 5.71 7.79 -10.02
N ARG A 25 4.93 8.04 -11.08
CA ARG A 25 5.02 9.24 -11.91
C ARG A 25 3.64 9.85 -12.09
N GLY A 26 3.45 11.09 -11.65
CA GLY A 26 2.22 11.85 -11.81
C GLY A 26 2.21 12.59 -13.14
N ILE A 27 1.17 12.38 -13.95
CA ILE A 27 0.97 13.01 -15.26
C ILE A 27 -0.48 13.48 -15.35
N TYR A 28 -0.70 14.77 -15.62
CA TYR A 28 -2.03 15.32 -15.87
C TYR A 28 -1.93 16.58 -16.74
N PRO A 29 -2.88 16.85 -17.67
CA PRO A 29 -2.71 17.90 -18.69
C PRO A 29 -2.44 19.32 -18.18
N THR A 30 -2.84 19.63 -16.94
CA THR A 30 -2.76 20.97 -16.36
C THR A 30 -1.66 21.13 -15.29
N ILE A 31 -0.86 20.09 -15.04
CA ILE A 31 0.26 20.13 -14.08
C ILE A 31 1.54 19.67 -14.76
N ARG A 32 2.69 20.04 -14.19
CA ARG A 32 3.97 19.48 -14.64
C ARG A 32 4.09 18.04 -14.15
N ASP A 33 4.62 17.17 -15.00
CA ASP A 33 5.01 15.82 -14.62
C ASP A 33 5.94 15.85 -13.40
N PHE A 34 5.78 14.88 -12.51
CA PHE A 34 6.65 14.70 -11.34
C PHE A 34 6.81 13.22 -10.99
N ASP A 35 7.97 12.88 -10.42
CA ASP A 35 8.25 11.55 -9.87
C ASP A 35 8.10 11.58 -8.34
N TYR A 36 7.67 10.47 -7.76
CA TYR A 36 7.51 10.32 -6.31
C TYR A 36 7.83 8.91 -5.85
N VAL A 37 8.17 8.76 -4.57
CA VAL A 37 8.21 7.46 -3.90
C VAL A 37 6.83 7.20 -3.30
N ASP A 38 6.36 5.97 -3.43
CA ASP A 38 5.07 5.52 -2.92
C ASP A 38 5.28 4.34 -1.97
N GLU A 39 4.61 4.36 -0.83
CA GLU A 39 4.63 3.28 0.15
C GLU A 39 3.22 2.95 0.62
N TRP A 40 2.86 1.68 0.46
CA TRP A 40 1.55 1.13 0.79
C TRP A 40 1.70 0.11 1.91
N GLU A 41 0.81 0.16 2.89
CA GLU A 41 0.72 -0.81 3.97
C GLU A 41 -0.69 -1.42 3.98
N PHE A 42 -0.77 -2.74 3.85
CA PHE A 42 -2.00 -3.52 4.06
C PHE A 42 -1.86 -4.35 5.34
N ARG A 43 -2.71 -4.07 6.33
CA ARG A 43 -2.72 -4.78 7.61
C ARG A 43 -4.01 -5.55 7.81
N ASP A 44 -3.87 -6.80 8.23
CA ASP A 44 -4.96 -7.55 8.84
C ASP A 44 -5.13 -7.12 10.30
N ILE A 45 -6.36 -6.79 10.68
CA ILE A 45 -6.74 -6.37 12.03
C ILE A 45 -7.76 -7.34 12.68
N GLY A 46 -7.90 -8.55 12.13
CA GLY A 46 -8.84 -9.58 12.60
C GLY A 46 -10.29 -9.38 12.14
N LYS A 47 -10.54 -8.44 11.23
CA LYS A 47 -11.87 -8.12 10.67
C LYS A 47 -11.92 -8.52 9.19
N PRO A 48 -13.12 -8.68 8.58
CA PRO A 48 -13.23 -9.06 7.17
C PRO A 48 -12.95 -7.89 6.21
N PHE A 49 -11.89 -7.13 6.48
CA PHE A 49 -11.33 -6.07 5.64
C PHE A 49 -9.87 -5.81 6.04
N LEU A 50 -9.08 -5.23 5.13
CA LEU A 50 -7.72 -4.78 5.39
C LEU A 50 -7.71 -3.30 5.76
N LEU A 51 -6.89 -2.93 6.72
CA LEU A 51 -6.53 -1.52 6.93
C LEU A 51 -5.47 -1.16 5.88
N PHE A 52 -5.81 -0.18 5.03
CA PHE A 52 -4.91 0.36 4.02
C PHE A 52 -4.35 1.71 4.47
N THR A 53 -3.05 1.92 4.30
CA THR A 53 -2.40 3.21 4.52
C THR A 53 -1.40 3.48 3.41
N GLU A 54 -1.44 4.68 2.86
CA GLU A 54 -0.58 5.14 1.77
C GLU A 54 0.17 6.39 2.19
N ARG A 55 1.45 6.48 1.79
CA ARG A 55 2.26 7.69 1.96
C ARG A 55 3.10 7.91 0.71
N THR A 56 3.11 9.14 0.23
CA THR A 56 3.95 9.58 -0.88
C THR A 56 4.89 10.69 -0.45
N TRP A 57 6.08 10.75 -1.04
CA TRP A 57 7.05 11.81 -0.83
C TRP A 57 7.97 11.97 -2.04
N ILE A 58 8.65 13.12 -2.10
CA ILE A 58 9.68 13.36 -3.13
C ILE A 58 10.89 12.48 -2.78
N GLY A 59 11.29 11.62 -3.72
CA GLY A 59 12.46 10.74 -3.55
C GLY A 59 13.78 11.51 -3.53
N GLU A 60 14.83 10.90 -2.96
CA GLU A 60 16.20 11.39 -3.15
C GLU A 60 16.58 11.26 -4.64
N ASN A 61 17.16 12.33 -5.17
CA ASN A 61 17.57 12.48 -6.56
C ASN A 61 18.90 11.79 -6.85
#